data_AF-A0AAV7NVV2-F1
#
_entry.id   AF-A0AAV7NVV2-F1
#
_cell.length_a   1.000
_cell.length_b   1.000
_cell.length_c   1.000
_cell.angle_alpha   90.00
_cell.angle_beta   90.00
_cell.angle_gamma   90.00
#
_symmetry.space_group_name_H-M   'P 1'
#
loop_
_entity.id
_entity.type
_entity.pdbx_description
1 polymer ?
#
loop_
_entity_poly.entity_id
_entity_poly.type
_entity_poly.pdbx_seq_one_letter_code
_entity_poly.pdbx_strand_id
1 'polypeptide(L)'
;MGAHGAGQCRRGTKEGPGPSCEPSMGAIMAAIQDMRGSLEPKLDAVTMDVTLLQADLKKVAAKVTNAEMGIARLQSTSKRHEDQILFLTAEHEKIVSRLEDQEGRAQRNNIRVVGVPEGIQGLSVELFLETLMTDSMLPKGLYKFFTVERVHRAPVPPL
;
A
#
# COMPACT_ATOMS: atom_id res chain seq x y z
N MET A 1 20.24 -4.61 64.16
CA MET A 1 21.70 -4.47 64.36
C MET A 1 22.05 -3.00 64.17
N GLY A 2 22.09 -2.12 65.16
CA GLY A 2 22.32 -2.31 66.60
C GLY A 2 23.81 -2.17 66.91
N ALA A 3 24.32 -0.93 66.93
CA ALA A 3 25.59 -0.60 67.58
C ALA A 3 25.50 0.83 68.15
N HIS A 4 25.31 0.90 69.46
CA HIS A 4 25.59 2.06 70.31
C HIS A 4 27.09 2.35 70.34
N GLY A 5 27.47 3.61 70.60
CA GLY A 5 28.86 3.91 70.96
C GLY A 5 29.18 5.37 71.22
N ALA A 6 28.85 5.81 72.44
CA ALA A 6 29.57 6.81 73.24
C ALA A 6 29.66 8.27 72.72
N GLY A 7 29.02 9.15 73.48
CA GLY A 7 29.32 10.57 73.46
C GLY A 7 30.60 10.89 74.23
N GLN A 8 31.24 11.99 73.84
CA GLN A 8 32.08 12.75 74.74
C GLN A 8 31.99 14.23 74.40
N CYS A 9 31.33 14.94 75.31
CA CYS A 9 31.25 16.39 75.36
C CYS A 9 32.57 16.92 75.92
N ARG A 10 33.30 17.76 75.17
CA ARG A 10 34.27 18.69 75.77
C ARG A 10 34.26 20.04 75.04
N ARG A 11 33.78 21.01 75.81
CA ARG A 11 34.26 22.39 75.96
C ARG A 11 34.46 23.22 74.69
N GLY A 12 33.58 24.20 74.56
CA GLY A 12 33.64 25.21 73.53
C GLY A 12 34.86 26.11 73.62
N THR A 13 35.08 26.79 72.51
CA THR A 13 35.71 28.09 72.44
C THR A 13 34.98 28.89 71.36
N LYS A 14 34.14 29.78 71.86
CA LYS A 14 33.87 31.13 71.35
C LYS A 14 33.46 31.28 69.89
N GLU A 15 32.16 31.56 69.73
CA GLU A 15 31.67 32.57 68.81
C GLU A 15 32.56 33.82 68.92
N GLY A 16 33.31 34.10 67.86
CA GLY A 16 33.81 35.43 67.56
C GLY A 16 33.02 35.92 66.34
N PRO A 17 32.67 37.22 66.27
CA PRO A 17 32.07 37.78 65.08
C PRO A 17 33.11 37.63 63.96
N GLY A 18 32.86 36.69 63.04
CA GLY A 18 33.68 36.53 61.85
C GLY A 18 33.77 37.88 61.15
N PRO A 19 34.98 38.32 60.76
CA PRO A 19 35.15 39.65 60.19
C PRO A 19 34.23 39.74 58.97
N SER A 20 33.39 40.78 58.92
CA SER A 20 32.84 41.28 57.68
C SER A 20 34.03 41.75 56.84
N CYS A 21 34.74 40.79 56.25
CA CYS A 21 35.79 41.04 55.31
C CYS A 21 35.04 41.44 54.06
N GLU A 22 34.93 42.75 53.84
CA GLU A 22 34.70 43.24 52.50
C GLU A 22 35.66 42.46 51.60
N PRO A 23 35.15 41.76 50.57
CA PRO A 23 35.99 40.92 49.75
C PRO A 23 37.10 41.81 49.19
N SER A 24 38.34 41.47 49.53
CA SER A 24 39.52 42.16 49.01
C SER A 24 39.38 42.21 47.48
N MET A 25 39.63 43.38 46.89
CA MET A 25 39.57 43.59 45.44
C MET A 25 40.30 42.48 44.66
N GLY A 26 41.39 41.93 45.23
CA GLY A 26 42.12 40.81 44.65
C GLY A 26 41.34 39.48 44.60
N ALA A 27 40.52 39.18 45.61
CA ALA A 27 39.67 37.99 45.64
C ALA A 27 38.51 38.10 44.62
N ILE A 28 37.95 39.31 44.46
CA ILE A 28 36.93 39.58 43.44
C ILE A 28 37.53 39.40 42.03
N MET A 29 38.73 39.95 41.79
CA MET A 29 39.41 39.84 40.50
C MET A 29 39.78 38.39 40.16
N ALA A 30 40.21 37.58 41.14
CA ALA A 30 40.51 36.17 40.95
C ALA A 30 39.23 35.37 40.57
N ALA A 31 38.12 35.59 41.28
CA ALA A 31 36.85 34.94 40.96
C ALA A 31 36.32 35.33 39.57
N ILE A 32 36.50 36.59 39.15
CA ILE A 32 36.14 37.04 37.80
C ILE A 32 36.99 36.34 36.74
N GLN A 33 38.30 36.17 36.98
CA GLN A 33 39.21 35.48 36.06
C GLN A 33 38.86 33.98 35.95
N ASP A 34 38.56 33.32 37.06
CA ASP A 34 38.12 31.92 37.09
C ASP A 34 36.79 31.73 36.36
N MET A 35 35.81 32.61 36.61
CA MET A 35 34.53 32.58 35.90
C MET A 35 34.72 32.79 34.41
N ARG A 36 35.54 33.76 33.99
CA ARG A 36 35.85 34.01 32.58
C ARG A 36 36.52 32.79 31.94
N GLY A 37 37.52 32.21 32.61
CA GLY A 37 38.20 31.00 32.15
C GLY A 37 37.29 29.78 32.07
N SER A 38 36.23 29.69 32.88
CA SER A 38 35.21 28.64 32.77
C SER A 38 34.13 28.95 31.74
N LEU A 39 33.79 30.22 31.48
CA LEU A 39 32.69 30.63 30.61
C LEU A 39 33.09 30.63 29.14
N GLU A 40 34.29 31.13 28.80
CA GLU A 40 34.82 31.15 27.43
C GLU A 40 34.76 29.76 26.75
N PRO A 41 35.33 28.67 27.31
CA PRO A 41 35.30 27.37 26.66
C PRO A 41 33.89 26.78 26.53
N LYS A 42 32.97 27.12 27.47
CA LYS A 42 31.57 26.71 27.38
C LYS A 42 30.83 27.46 26.26
N LEU A 43 31.11 28.75 26.10
CA LEU A 43 30.54 29.56 25.02
C LEU A 43 31.05 29.08 23.66
N ASP A 44 32.33 28.74 23.56
CA ASP A 44 32.92 28.18 22.34
C ASP A 44 32.31 26.81 22.01
N ALA A 45 32.13 25.94 23.01
CA ALA A 45 31.47 24.65 22.84
C ALA A 45 30.01 24.81 22.36
N VAL A 46 29.23 25.70 22.99
CA VAL A 46 27.85 26.00 22.57
C VAL A 46 27.82 26.56 21.15
N THR A 47 28.74 27.45 20.80
CA THR A 47 28.83 28.01 19.45
C THR A 47 29.11 26.91 18.43
N MET A 48 30.03 25.99 18.73
CA MET A 48 30.32 24.84 17.88
C MET A 48 29.08 23.94 17.72
N ASP A 49 28.40 23.58 18.80
CA ASP A 49 27.19 22.76 18.75
C ASP A 49 26.08 23.43 17.92
N VAL A 50 25.89 24.75 18.06
CA VAL A 50 24.93 25.52 17.26
C VAL A 50 25.30 25.44 15.77
N THR A 51 26.57 25.55 15.41
CA THR A 51 26.99 25.42 13.99
C THR A 51 26.76 24.02 13.43
N LEU A 52 26.97 22.97 14.23
CA LEU A 52 26.70 21.59 13.84
C LEU A 52 25.20 21.36 13.64
N LEU A 53 24.37 21.83 14.57
CA LEU A 53 22.91 21.76 14.45
C LEU A 53 22.40 22.51 13.23
N GLN A 54 22.95 23.68 12.91
CA GLN A 54 22.61 24.40 11.69
C GLN A 54 22.96 23.60 10.43
N ALA A 55 24.09 22.90 10.41
CA ALA A 55 24.47 22.04 9.29
C ALA A 55 23.53 20.85 9.15
N ASP A 56 23.16 20.20 10.25
CA ASP A 56 22.25 19.06 10.22
C ASP A 56 20.82 19.46 9.87
N LEU A 57 20.33 20.61 10.33
CA LEU A 57 19.04 21.17 9.90
C LEU A 57 19.01 21.41 8.40
N LYS A 58 20.09 21.95 7.80
CA LYS A 58 20.19 22.12 6.35
C LYS A 58 20.13 20.78 5.60
N LYS A 59 20.81 19.75 6.11
CA LYS A 59 20.75 18.39 5.52
C LYS A 59 19.35 17.81 5.61
N VAL A 60 18.68 17.96 6.75
CA VAL A 60 17.30 17.46 6.94
C VAL A 60 16.35 18.20 6.01
N ALA A 61 16.43 19.53 5.92
CA ALA A 61 15.62 20.32 4.99
C ALA A 61 15.78 19.83 3.54
N ALA A 62 17.02 19.61 3.09
CA ALA A 62 17.28 19.07 1.75
C ALA A 62 16.67 17.67 1.54
N LYS A 63 16.78 16.78 2.54
CA LYS A 63 16.16 15.45 2.48
C LYS A 63 14.63 15.52 2.42
N VAL A 64 14.02 16.43 3.18
CA VAL A 64 12.57 16.65 3.18
C VAL A 64 12.10 17.15 1.81
N THR A 65 12.75 18.17 1.23
CA THR A 65 12.40 18.66 -0.11
C THR A 65 12.52 17.56 -1.18
N ASN A 66 13.57 16.73 -1.11
CA ASN A 66 13.73 15.60 -2.03
C ASN A 66 12.62 14.55 -1.86
N ALA A 67 12.25 14.24 -0.62
CA ALA A 67 11.17 13.32 -0.32
C ALA A 67 9.81 13.86 -0.83
N GLU A 68 9.53 15.14 -0.61
CA GLU A 68 8.32 15.80 -1.09
C GLU A 68 8.22 15.77 -2.62
N MET A 69 9.30 16.08 -3.34
CA MET A 69 9.35 15.95 -4.79
C MET A 69 9.14 14.50 -5.26
N GLY A 70 9.73 13.53 -4.55
CA GLY A 70 9.53 12.11 -4.80
C GLY A 70 8.07 11.69 -4.66
N ILE A 71 7.41 12.14 -3.59
CA ILE A 71 5.99 11.89 -3.33
C ILE A 71 5.12 12.51 -4.43
N ALA A 72 5.37 13.77 -4.81
CA ALA A 72 4.62 14.44 -5.86
C ALA A 72 4.71 13.71 -7.20
N ARG A 73 5.90 13.19 -7.55
CA ARG A 73 6.09 12.37 -8.75
C ARG A 73 5.32 11.06 -8.67
N LEU A 74 5.40 10.35 -7.53
CA LEU A 74 4.68 9.09 -7.32
C LEU A 74 3.17 9.28 -7.42
N GLN A 75 2.62 10.33 -6.80
CA GLN A 75 1.21 10.68 -6.88
C GLN A 75 0.77 10.94 -8.33
N SER A 76 1.58 11.69 -9.09
CA SER A 76 1.31 11.96 -10.50
C SER A 76 1.30 10.67 -11.34
N THR A 77 2.24 9.75 -11.09
CA THR A 77 2.28 8.46 -11.79
C THR A 77 1.15 7.53 -11.39
N SER A 78 0.76 7.50 -10.11
CA SER A 78 -0.36 6.69 -9.61
C SER A 78 -1.65 7.10 -10.28
N LYS A 79 -1.94 8.41 -10.28
CA LYS A 79 -3.12 8.97 -10.92
C LYS A 79 -3.19 8.61 -12.41
N ARG A 80 -2.07 8.74 -13.12
CA ARG A 80 -2.01 8.35 -14.55
C ARG A 80 -2.30 6.86 -14.74
N HIS A 81 -1.81 5.98 -13.87
CA HIS A 81 -2.08 4.55 -13.96
C HIS A 81 -3.53 4.24 -13.62
N GLU A 82 -4.12 4.90 -12.62
CA GLU A 82 -5.55 4.78 -12.29
C GLU A 82 -6.43 5.17 -13.49
N ASP A 83 -6.14 6.30 -14.14
CA ASP A 83 -6.85 6.75 -15.34
C ASP A 83 -6.73 5.72 -16.49
N GLN A 84 -5.54 5.13 -16.67
CA GLN A 84 -5.32 4.09 -17.68
C GLN A 84 -6.08 2.80 -17.37
N ILE A 85 -6.12 2.39 -16.10
CA ILE A 85 -6.87 1.20 -15.66
C ILE A 85 -8.36 1.40 -15.92
N LEU A 86 -8.91 2.58 -15.57
CA LEU A 86 -10.32 2.89 -15.82
C LEU A 86 -10.65 2.86 -17.31
N PHE A 87 -9.80 3.46 -18.14
CA PHE A 87 -9.97 3.43 -19.59
C PHE A 87 -9.94 2.00 -20.15
N LEU A 88 -8.94 1.20 -19.78
CA LEU A 88 -8.79 -0.17 -20.24
C LEU A 88 -9.93 -1.07 -19.76
N THR A 89 -10.42 -0.86 -18.55
CA THR A 89 -11.56 -1.62 -18.00
C THR A 89 -12.83 -1.34 -18.81
N ALA A 90 -13.12 -0.07 -19.11
CA ALA A 90 -14.26 0.29 -19.94
C ALA A 90 -14.14 -0.25 -21.39
N GLU A 91 -12.94 -0.24 -21.96
CA GLU A 91 -12.69 -0.82 -23.28
C GLU A 91 -12.87 -2.34 -23.27
N HIS A 92 -12.39 -3.01 -22.22
CA HIS A 92 -12.55 -4.43 -22.03
C HIS A 92 -14.03 -4.82 -21.93
N GLU A 93 -14.82 -4.12 -21.10
CA GLU A 93 -16.27 -4.35 -21.00
C GLU A 93 -16.97 -4.20 -22.36
N LYS A 94 -16.60 -3.19 -23.13
CA LYS A 94 -17.14 -2.97 -24.48
C LYS A 94 -16.78 -4.13 -25.42
N ILE A 95 -15.55 -4.63 -25.36
CA ILE A 95 -15.11 -5.76 -26.19
C ILE A 95 -15.84 -7.03 -25.79
N VAL A 96 -15.96 -7.31 -24.48
CA VAL A 96 -16.70 -8.47 -23.95
C VAL A 96 -18.15 -8.43 -24.42
N SER A 97 -18.85 -7.30 -24.27
CA SER A 97 -20.24 -7.17 -24.72
C SER A 97 -20.40 -7.39 -26.22
N ARG A 98 -19.44 -6.92 -27.04
CA ARG A 98 -19.46 -7.17 -28.49
C ARG A 98 -19.21 -8.64 -28.81
N LEU A 99 -18.33 -9.30 -28.07
CA LEU A 99 -18.01 -10.70 -28.24
C LEU A 99 -19.21 -11.59 -27.87
N GLU A 100 -19.89 -11.28 -26.77
CA GLU A 100 -21.13 -11.97 -26.36
C GLU A 100 -22.24 -11.81 -27.42
N ASP A 101 -22.44 -10.63 -27.99
CA ASP A 101 -23.41 -10.44 -29.07
C ASP A 101 -23.02 -11.21 -30.34
N GLN A 102 -21.73 -11.25 -30.68
CA GLN A 102 -21.22 -12.02 -31.82
C GLN A 102 -21.38 -13.52 -31.61
N GLU A 103 -21.01 -14.05 -30.45
CA GLU A 103 -21.18 -15.45 -30.10
C GLU A 103 -22.67 -15.82 -30.07
N GLY A 104 -23.50 -14.98 -29.46
CA GLY A 104 -24.95 -15.14 -29.46
C GLY A 104 -25.49 -15.24 -30.89
N ARG A 105 -25.10 -14.32 -31.79
CA ARG A 105 -25.51 -14.36 -33.21
C ARG A 105 -24.99 -15.59 -33.95
N ALA A 106 -23.74 -15.97 -33.71
CA ALA A 106 -23.15 -17.14 -34.34
C ALA A 106 -23.84 -18.44 -33.90
N GLN A 107 -24.34 -18.48 -32.66
CA GLN A 107 -25.03 -19.65 -32.10
C GLN A 107 -26.55 -19.62 -32.25
N ARG A 108 -27.17 -18.54 -32.76
CA ARG A 108 -28.63 -18.43 -32.92
C ARG A 108 -29.26 -19.57 -33.73
N ASN A 109 -28.53 -20.09 -34.70
CA ASN A 109 -29.00 -21.19 -35.55
C ASN A 109 -28.66 -22.57 -34.98
N ASN A 110 -27.96 -22.63 -33.84
CA ASN A 110 -27.58 -23.89 -33.21
C ASN A 110 -28.67 -24.32 -32.22
N ILE A 111 -29.20 -25.52 -32.42
CA ILE A 111 -30.19 -26.12 -31.52
C ILE A 111 -29.51 -27.27 -30.77
N ARG A 112 -29.68 -27.31 -29.44
CA ARG A 112 -29.19 -28.41 -28.61
C ARG A 112 -30.36 -29.32 -28.20
N VAL A 113 -30.33 -30.56 -28.67
CA VAL A 113 -31.32 -31.59 -28.28
C VAL A 113 -30.76 -32.37 -27.09
N VAL A 114 -31.52 -32.43 -25.99
CA VAL A 114 -31.12 -33.09 -24.74
C VAL A 114 -32.07 -34.27 -24.45
N GLY A 115 -31.56 -35.32 -23.81
CA GLY A 115 -32.37 -36.49 -23.44
C GLY A 115 -32.47 -37.54 -24.54
N VAL A 116 -31.60 -37.50 -25.56
CA VAL A 116 -31.48 -38.54 -26.59
C VAL A 116 -30.57 -39.66 -26.05
N PRO A 117 -31.09 -40.88 -25.80
CA PRO A 117 -30.27 -42.02 -25.40
C PRO A 117 -29.17 -42.33 -26.41
N GLU A 118 -28.04 -42.83 -25.94
CA GLU A 118 -26.95 -43.24 -26.82
C GLU A 118 -27.31 -44.52 -27.59
N GLY A 119 -26.93 -44.60 -28.87
CA GLY A 119 -27.15 -45.79 -29.71
C GLY A 119 -28.43 -45.78 -30.56
N ILE A 120 -29.41 -44.91 -30.28
CA ILE A 120 -30.68 -44.90 -31.06
C ILE A 120 -30.55 -44.25 -32.45
N GLN A 121 -29.45 -43.52 -32.68
CA GLN A 121 -29.22 -42.68 -33.85
C GLN A 121 -28.77 -43.49 -35.09
N GLY A 122 -28.45 -44.79 -34.93
CA GLY A 122 -28.01 -45.64 -36.03
C GLY A 122 -26.67 -45.19 -36.64
N LEU A 123 -26.50 -45.37 -37.97
CA LEU A 123 -25.26 -45.05 -38.69
C LEU A 123 -25.04 -43.54 -38.92
N SER A 124 -26.10 -42.71 -38.97
CA SER A 124 -25.97 -41.29 -39.24
C SER A 124 -26.87 -40.44 -38.33
N VAL A 125 -26.23 -39.56 -37.57
CA VAL A 125 -26.90 -38.64 -36.63
C VAL A 125 -27.77 -37.62 -37.37
N GLU A 126 -27.39 -37.27 -38.59
CA GLU A 126 -28.08 -36.31 -39.45
C GLU A 126 -29.46 -36.82 -39.89
N LEU A 127 -29.55 -38.03 -40.44
CA LEU A 127 -30.83 -38.63 -40.84
C LEU A 127 -31.76 -38.83 -39.65
N PHE A 128 -31.20 -39.23 -38.50
CA PHE A 128 -31.97 -39.35 -37.27
C PHE A 128 -32.59 -38.00 -36.86
N LEU A 129 -31.80 -36.92 -36.90
CA LEU A 129 -32.27 -35.59 -36.52
C LEU A 129 -33.32 -35.06 -37.51
N GLU A 130 -33.11 -35.22 -38.81
CA GLU A 130 -34.08 -34.80 -39.84
C GLU A 130 -35.43 -35.51 -39.68
N THR A 131 -35.40 -36.82 -39.43
CA THR A 131 -36.60 -37.62 -39.18
C THR A 131 -37.29 -37.16 -37.89
N LEU A 132 -36.53 -36.99 -36.81
CA LEU A 132 -37.06 -36.51 -35.52
C LEU A 132 -37.73 -35.15 -35.64
N MET A 133 -37.10 -34.20 -36.35
CA MET A 133 -37.65 -32.87 -36.54
C MET A 133 -38.92 -32.90 -37.40
N THR A 134 -38.92 -33.67 -38.49
CA THR A 134 -40.05 -33.75 -39.43
C THR A 134 -41.26 -34.46 -38.83
N ASP A 135 -41.04 -35.53 -38.07
CA ASP A 135 -42.11 -36.38 -37.55
C ASP A 135 -42.70 -35.87 -36.23
N SER A 136 -41.87 -35.27 -35.37
CA SER A 136 -42.25 -34.99 -33.98
C SER A 136 -42.29 -33.51 -33.60
N MET A 137 -41.43 -32.66 -34.19
CA MET A 137 -41.29 -31.26 -33.73
C MET A 137 -41.93 -30.22 -34.64
N LEU A 138 -41.89 -30.42 -35.97
CA LEU A 138 -42.35 -29.42 -36.92
C LEU A 138 -43.79 -29.66 -37.37
N PRO A 139 -44.62 -28.62 -37.47
CA PRO A 139 -45.91 -28.69 -38.15
C PRO A 139 -45.75 -29.16 -39.61
N LYS A 140 -46.72 -29.94 -40.09
CA LYS A 140 -46.71 -30.49 -41.46
C LYS A 140 -46.50 -29.38 -42.49
N GLY A 141 -45.46 -29.52 -43.32
CA GLY A 141 -45.11 -28.56 -44.38
C GLY A 141 -43.91 -27.66 -44.09
N LEU A 142 -43.41 -27.62 -42.86
CA LEU A 142 -42.22 -26.82 -42.49
C LEU A 142 -40.88 -27.47 -42.89
N TYR A 143 -40.90 -28.75 -43.27
CA TYR A 143 -39.70 -29.49 -43.66
C TYR A 143 -38.95 -28.91 -44.87
N LYS A 144 -39.63 -28.11 -45.70
CA LYS A 144 -39.00 -27.44 -46.86
C LYS A 144 -38.23 -26.17 -46.51
N PHE A 145 -38.38 -25.67 -45.28
CA PHE A 145 -37.85 -24.37 -44.86
C PHE A 145 -36.63 -24.46 -43.94
N PHE A 146 -36.19 -25.67 -43.58
CA PHE A 146 -34.97 -25.85 -42.80
C PHE A 146 -33.97 -26.73 -43.55
N THR A 147 -32.69 -26.42 -43.37
CA THR A 147 -31.57 -27.23 -43.84
C THR A 147 -30.62 -27.39 -42.67
N VAL A 148 -30.09 -28.59 -42.52
CA VAL A 148 -29.14 -28.89 -41.45
C VAL A 148 -27.75 -28.70 -42.01
N GLU A 149 -27.01 -27.71 -41.51
CA GLU A 149 -25.64 -27.45 -41.98
C GLU A 149 -24.62 -28.41 -41.34
N ARG A 150 -24.82 -28.71 -40.05
CA ARG A 150 -23.92 -29.58 -39.29
C ARG A 150 -24.64 -30.21 -38.11
N VAL A 151 -24.44 -31.51 -37.91
CA VAL A 151 -24.86 -32.23 -36.70
C VAL A 151 -23.68 -32.91 -36.06
N HIS A 152 -23.54 -32.76 -34.76
CA HIS A 152 -22.55 -33.48 -33.98
C HIS A 152 -23.02 -33.62 -32.55
N ARG A 153 -22.43 -34.58 -31.84
CA ARG A 153 -22.60 -34.71 -30.40
C ARG A 153 -21.87 -33.56 -29.71
N ALA A 154 -22.54 -32.89 -28.79
CA ALA A 154 -21.89 -31.90 -27.96
C ALA A 154 -20.82 -32.59 -27.10
N PRO A 155 -19.60 -32.03 -27.03
CA PRO A 155 -18.59 -32.55 -26.11
C PRO A 155 -19.10 -32.45 -24.67
N VAL A 156 -18.67 -33.39 -23.82
CA VAL A 156 -18.95 -33.35 -22.38
C VAL A 156 -18.41 -32.02 -21.83
N PRO A 157 -19.20 -31.24 -21.07
CA PRO A 157 -18.70 -30.01 -20.47
C PRO A 157 -17.46 -30.31 -19.62
N PRO A 158 -16.40 -29.49 -19.68
CA PRO A 158 -15.29 -29.62 -18.75
C PRO A 158 -15.82 -29.48 -17.31
N LEU A 159 -15.35 -30.36 -16.42
CA LEU A 159 -15.67 -30.38 -14.99
C LEU A 159 -15.23 -29.10 -14.28
#